data_AF-A0A971KP65-F1
#
_entry.id   AF-A0A971KP65-F1
#
_cell.length_a   1.000
_cell.length_b   1.000
_cell.length_c   1.000
_cell.angle_alpha   90.00
_cell.angle_beta   90.00
_cell.angle_gamma   90.00
#
_symmetry.space_group_name_H-M   'P 1'
#
loop_
_entity.id
_entity.type
_entity.pdbx_description
1 polymer ?
#
loop_
_entity_poly.entity_id
_entity_poly.type
_entity_poly.pdbx_seq_one_letter_code
_entity_poly.pdbx_strand_id
1 'polypeptide(L)' 'MREREVLKLIAKGLSNEEIAEQLFISKHTVKNHITNIYRKIGSRNRTKVALWAIRYGLLPMD' A
#
# COMPACT_ATOMS: atom_id res chain seq x y z
N MET A 1 2.60 -0.57 -12.11
CA MET A 1 2.09 0.81 -11.85
C MET A 1 1.19 0.83 -10.62
N ARG A 2 0.06 0.09 -10.59
CA ARG A 2 -0.92 0.12 -9.49
C ARG A 2 -0.42 -0.26 -8.08
N GLU A 3 0.41 -1.31 -7.93
CA GLU A 3 0.86 -1.75 -6.59
C GLU A 3 1.75 -0.72 -5.89
N ARG A 4 2.54 0.06 -6.64
CA ARG A 4 3.42 1.08 -6.07
C ARG A 4 2.60 2.27 -5.56
N GLU A 5 1.52 2.63 -6.26
CA GLU A 5 0.56 3.64 -5.81
C GLU A 5 -0.17 3.17 -4.56
N VAL A 6 -0.72 1.95 -4.58
CA VAL A 6 -1.37 1.34 -3.41
C VAL A 6 -0.42 1.30 -2.21
N LEU A 7 0.84 0.90 -2.41
CA LEU A 7 1.86 0.88 -1.35
C LEU A 7 2.12 2.27 -0.75
N LYS A 8 2.23 3.31 -1.58
CA LYS A 8 2.40 4.69 -1.11
C LYS A 8 1.22 5.14 -0.25
N LEU A 9 0.00 4.84 -0.67
CA LEU A 9 -1.20 5.20 0.08
C LEU A 9 -1.34 4.41 1.38
N ILE A 10 -0.94 3.13 1.39
CA ILE A 10 -0.85 2.34 2.63
C ILE A 10 0.10 3.00 3.62
N ALA A 11 1.28 3.39 3.13
CA ALA A 11 2.33 3.96 3.95
C ALA A 11 1.97 5.37 4.46
N LYS A 12 1.08 6.09 3.77
CA LYS A 12 0.43 7.32 4.24
C LYS A 12 -0.70 7.08 5.27
N GLY A 13 -1.04 5.83 5.56
CA GLY A 13 -2.06 5.46 6.54
C GLY A 13 -3.48 5.25 5.99
N LEU A 14 -3.73 5.46 4.70
CA LEU A 14 -5.09 5.44 4.12
C LEU A 14 -5.73 4.05 4.14
N SER A 15 -6.96 3.94 4.62
CA SER A 15 -7.77 2.72 4.57
C SER A 15 -7.97 2.18 3.14
N ASN A 16 -8.39 0.93 3.03
CA ASN A 16 -8.66 0.33 1.71
C ASN A 16 -9.80 1.03 0.96
N GLU A 17 -10.68 1.72 1.68
CA GLU A 17 -11.78 2.51 1.13
C GLU A 17 -11.27 3.82 0.53
N GLU A 18 -10.48 4.59 1.28
CA GLU A 18 -9.84 5.81 0.78
C GLU A 18 -8.91 5.52 -0.42
N ILE A 19 -8.19 4.39 -0.39
CA ILE A 19 -7.36 3.94 -1.52
C ILE A 19 -8.22 3.62 -2.75
N ALA A 20 -9.38 2.97 -2.54
CA ALA A 20 -10.29 2.61 -3.63
C ALA A 20 -10.85 3.87 -4.31
N GLU A 21 -11.27 4.84 -3.51
CA GLU A 21 -11.75 6.15 -3.97
C GLU A 21 -10.66 6.91 -4.74
N GLN A 22 -9.47 7.04 -4.14
CA GLN A 22 -8.38 7.83 -4.73
C GLN A 22 -7.85 7.24 -6.04
N LEU A 23 -7.86 5.90 -6.17
CA LEU A 23 -7.38 5.20 -7.36
C LEU A 23 -8.49 4.84 -8.35
N PHE A 24 -9.74 5.23 -8.07
CA PHE A 24 -10.93 4.92 -8.86
C PHE A 24 -11.05 3.42 -9.20
N ILE A 25 -10.88 2.56 -8.19
CA ILE A 25 -10.97 1.09 -8.32
C ILE A 25 -11.82 0.50 -7.19
N SER A 26 -12.26 -0.74 -7.35
CA SER A 26 -13.03 -1.41 -6.29
C SER A 26 -12.17 -1.72 -5.05
N LYS A 27 -12.80 -1.74 -3.87
CA LYS A 27 -12.18 -2.23 -2.61
C LYS A 27 -11.63 -3.66 -2.76
N HIS A 28 -12.25 -4.49 -3.59
CA HIS A 28 -11.75 -5.84 -3.90
C HIS A 28 -10.42 -5.78 -4.67
N THR A 29 -10.33 -4.93 -5.69
CA THR A 29 -9.09 -4.71 -6.46
C THR A 29 -7.97 -4.19 -5.55
N VAL A 30 -8.27 -3.29 -4.62
CA VAL A 30 -7.31 -2.84 -3.59
C VAL A 30 -6.79 -4.00 -2.75
N LYS A 31 -7.68 -4.86 -2.23
CA LYS A 31 -7.29 -6.05 -1.45
C LYS A 31 -6.38 -7.00 -2.23
N ASN A 32 -6.61 -7.16 -3.54
CA ASN A 32 -5.76 -7.99 -4.39
C ASN A 32 -4.36 -7.37 -4.55
N HIS A 33 -4.27 -6.05 -4.74
CA HIS A 33 -2.98 -5.36 -4.76
C HIS A 33 -2.25 -5.47 -3.43
N ILE A 34 -2.93 -5.27 -2.30
CA ILE A 34 -2.34 -5.41 -0.95
C ILE A 34 -1.80 -6.82 -0.73
N THR A 35 -2.56 -7.84 -1.10
CA THR A 35 -2.13 -9.24 -0.99
C THR A 35 -0.87 -9.51 -1.79
N ASN A 36 -0.77 -8.98 -3.01
CA ASN A 36 0.42 -9.12 -3.83
C ASN A 36 1.62 -8.34 -3.27
N ILE A 37 1.40 -7.13 -2.76
CA ILE A 37 2.42 -6.33 -2.06
C ILE A 37 2.95 -7.11 -0.85
N TYR A 38 2.06 -7.67 -0.04
CA TYR A 38 2.42 -8.47 1.13
C TYR A 38 3.25 -9.70 0.76
N ARG A 39 2.87 -10.39 -0.32
CA ARG A 39 3.65 -11.51 -0.86
C ARG A 39 5.04 -11.08 -1.34
N LYS A 40 5.17 -9.94 -2.00
CA LYS A 40 6.44 -9.39 -2.49
C LYS A 40 7.37 -8.91 -1.37
N ILE A 41 6.80 -8.29 -0.33
CA ILE A 41 7.55 -7.78 0.83
C ILE A 41 7.83 -8.89 1.85
N GLY A 42 7.12 -10.03 1.77
CA GLY A 42 7.22 -11.10 2.76
C GLY A 42 6.57 -10.73 4.10
N SER A 43 5.62 -9.81 4.11
CA SER A 43 4.95 -9.32 5.32
C SER A 43 3.46 -9.17 5.10
N ARG A 44 2.65 -9.74 6.00
CA ARG A 44 1.18 -9.55 6.03
C ARG A 44 0.75 -8.40 6.96
N ASN A 45 1.70 -7.68 7.53
CA ASN A 45 1.43 -6.62 8.49
C ASN A 45 1.55 -5.26 7.81
N ARG A 46 0.45 -4.51 7.85
CA ARG A 46 0.33 -3.16 7.27
C ARG A 46 1.38 -2.19 7.81
N THR A 47 1.65 -2.20 9.11
CA THR A 47 2.68 -1.37 9.75
C THR A 47 4.07 -1.74 9.23
N LYS A 48 4.37 -3.03 9.11
CA LYS A 48 5.65 -3.48 8.54
C LYS A 48 5.81 -3.05 7.08
N VAL A 49 4.72 -3.07 6.31
CA VAL A 49 4.71 -2.61 4.91
C VAL A 49 4.91 -1.08 4.82
N ALA A 50 4.31 -0.31 5.72
CA ALA A 50 4.56 1.13 5.83
C ALA A 50 6.03 1.44 6.18
N LEU A 51 6.57 0.75 7.19
CA LEU A 51 8.00 0.88 7.57
C LEU A 51 8.93 0.47 6.44
N TRP A 52 8.59 -0.60 5.70
CA TRP A 52 9.34 -1.00 4.52
C TRP A 52 9.33 0.09 3.45
N ALA A 53 8.16 0.69 3.16
CA ALA A 53 8.08 1.79 2.20
C ALA A 53 8.96 2.99 2.59
N ILE A 54 9.00 3.34 3.87
CA ILE A 54 9.87 4.42 4.39
C ILE A 54 11.35 4.03 4.23
N ARG A 55 11.74 2.84 4.67
CA ARG A 55 13.13 2.37 4.63
C ARG A 55 13.73 2.34 3.22
N TYR A 56 12.91 2.05 2.21
CA TYR A 56 13.34 1.98 0.81
C TYR A 56 13.07 3.26 0.02
N GLY A 57 12.79 4.39 0.70
CA GLY A 57 12.65 5.71 0.07
C GLY A 57 11.43 5.86 -0.84
N LEU A 58 10.37 5.06 -0.60
CA LEU A 58 9.11 5.16 -1.37
C LEU A 58 8.19 6.26 -0.85
N LEU A 59 8.43 6.74 0.37
CA LEU A 59 7.90 7.96 0.94
C LEU A 59 9.05 8.84 1.45
N PRO A 60 8.95 10.18 1.34
CA PRO A 60 9.82 11.08 2.09
C PRO A 60 9.61 10.86 3.60
N MET A 61 10.68 10.89 4.38
CA MET A 61 10.59 11.16 5.81
C MET A 61 10.52 12.68 5.93
N ASP A 62 9.31 13.23 5.98
CA ASP A 62 9.08 14.60 6.41
C ASP A 62 9.04 14.65 7.95
#